data_AF-A0A496ASA0-F1
#
_entry.id   AF-A0A496ASA0-F1
#
_cell.length_a   1.000
_cell.length_b   1.000
_cell.length_c   1.000
_cell.angle_alpha   90.00
_cell.angle_beta   90.00
_cell.angle_gamma   90.00
#
_symmetry.space_group_name_H-M   'P 1'
#
loop_
_entity.id
_entity.type
_entity.pdbx_description
1 polymer ?
#
loop_
_entity_poly.entity_id
_entity_poly.type
_entity_poly.pdbx_seq_one_letter_code
_entity_poly.pdbx_strand_id
1 'polypeptide(L)'
;MNFILSGIQWTGNFLFLAVVLGTLIVSWVYAHRLRERHGADFPWNKAAGIVGIEVLLWIAFNVFLEFFKAYWLPIALIAVIVIAVILSRKKKRRYV
;
A
#
# COMPACT_ATOMS: atom_id res chain seq x y z
N MET A 1 21.02 6.07 -2.03
CA MET A 1 19.65 6.37 -1.57
C MET A 1 18.69 6.70 -2.72
N ASN A 2 19.04 7.66 -3.59
CA ASN A 2 18.14 8.15 -4.64
C ASN A 2 17.66 7.06 -5.62
N PHE A 3 18.54 6.12 -6.03
CA PHE A 3 18.18 5.04 -6.97
C PHE A 3 17.18 4.02 -6.39
N ILE A 4 17.33 3.66 -5.12
CA ILE A 4 16.42 2.74 -4.43
C ILE A 4 15.06 3.41 -4.22
N LEU A 5 15.06 4.69 -3.85
CA LEU A 5 13.84 5.47 -3.66
C LEU A 5 13.09 5.73 -4.97
N SER A 6 13.80 6.01 -6.06
CA SER A 6 13.20 6.11 -7.40
C SER A 6 12.67 4.76 -7.87
N GLY A 7 13.37 3.66 -7.55
CA GLY A 7 12.89 2.31 -7.80
C GLY A 7 11.59 2.01 -7.05
N ILE A 8 11.52 2.30 -5.74
CA ILE A 8 10.32 2.09 -4.92
C ILE A 8 9.14 2.93 -5.44
N GLN A 9 9.36 4.20 -5.81
CA GLN A 9 8.30 5.04 -6.39
C GLN A 9 7.82 4.51 -7.74
N TRP A 10 8.75 4.10 -8.62
CA TRP A 10 8.41 3.56 -9.92
C TRP A 10 7.64 2.24 -9.80
N THR A 11 8.11 1.32 -8.96
CA THR A 11 7.43 0.06 -8.67
C THR A 11 6.07 0.27 -8.02
N GLY A 12 5.95 1.20 -7.07
CA GLY A 12 4.67 1.53 -6.42
C GLY A 12 3.64 2.10 -7.41
N ASN A 13 4.08 2.97 -8.33
CA ASN A 13 3.23 3.51 -9.39
C ASN A 13 2.81 2.44 -10.41
N PHE A 14 3.73 1.54 -10.76
CA PHE A 14 3.44 0.44 -11.67
C PHE A 14 2.46 -0.56 -11.06
N LEU A 15 2.64 -0.91 -9.79
CA LEU A 15 1.69 -1.74 -9.03
C LEU A 15 0.32 -1.09 -8.97
N PHE A 16 0.26 0.21 -8.68
CA PHE A 16 -1.01 0.93 -8.65
C PHE A 16 -1.72 0.90 -10.00
N LEU A 17 -1.01 1.17 -11.10
CA LEU A 17 -1.55 1.08 -12.44
C LEU A 17 -2.07 -0.34 -12.75
N ALA A 18 -1.30 -1.38 -12.40
CA ALA A 18 -1.69 -2.77 -12.59
C ALA A 18 -2.95 -3.14 -11.79
N VAL A 19 -3.07 -2.65 -10.55
CA VAL A 19 -4.25 -2.86 -9.71
C VAL A 19 -5.47 -2.17 -10.32
N VAL A 20 -5.38 -0.88 -10.65
CA VAL A 20 -6.51 -0.13 -11.25
C VAL A 20 -6.96 -0.74 -12.57
N LEU A 21 -6.02 -1.10 -13.45
CA LEU A 21 -6.33 -1.79 -14.71
C LEU A 21 -6.95 -3.17 -14.45
N GLY A 22 -6.43 -3.93 -13.48
CA GLY A 22 -7.01 -5.20 -13.06
C GLY A 22 -8.45 -5.04 -12.58
N THR A 23 -8.71 -4.08 -11.70
CA THR A 23 -10.05 -3.77 -11.16
C THR A 23 -11.02 -3.34 -12.27
N LEU A 24 -10.56 -2.54 -13.24
CA LEU A 24 -11.36 -2.15 -14.41
C LEU A 24 -11.65 -3.33 -15.34
N ILE A 25 -10.65 -4.17 -15.65
CA ILE A 25 -10.83 -5.35 -16.52
C ILE A 25 -11.78 -6.34 -15.85
N VAL A 26 -11.60 -6.64 -14.57
CA VAL A 26 -12.47 -7.54 -13.82
C VAL A 26 -13.90 -6.98 -13.77
N SER A 27 -14.05 -5.69 -13.48
CA SER A 27 -15.36 -5.03 -13.47
C SER A 27 -16.03 -5.10 -14.85
N TRP A 28 -15.27 -4.88 -15.93
CA TRP A 28 -15.81 -4.95 -17.29
C TRP A 28 -16.22 -6.37 -17.70
N VAL A 29 -15.38 -7.37 -17.42
CA VAL A 29 -15.71 -8.79 -17.68
C VAL A 29 -16.95 -9.21 -16.89
N TYR A 30 -17.05 -8.77 -15.64
CA TYR A 30 -18.21 -9.07 -14.80
C TYR A 30 -19.45 -8.36 -15.31
N ALA A 31 -19.35 -7.09 -15.71
CA ALA A 31 -20.45 -6.34 -16.33
C ALA A 31 -20.95 -7.00 -17.61
N HIS A 32 -20.05 -7.47 -18.47
CA HIS A 32 -20.41 -8.18 -19.70
C HIS A 32 -21.18 -9.47 -19.41
N ARG A 33 -20.65 -10.31 -18.51
CA ARG A 33 -21.31 -11.58 -18.13
C ARG A 33 -22.65 -11.36 -17.43
N LEU A 34 -22.77 -10.32 -16.60
CA LEU A 34 -24.00 -9.99 -15.89
C LEU A 34 -25.09 -9.54 -16.88
N ARG A 35 -24.72 -8.71 -17.86
CA ARG A 35 -25.61 -8.25 -18.91
C ARG A 35 -26.07 -9.40 -19.81
N GLU A 36 -25.16 -10.29 -20.20
CA GLU A 36 -25.49 -11.46 -21.04
C GLU A 36 -26.38 -12.47 -20.33
N ARG A 37 -26.18 -12.72 -19.03
CA ARG A 37 -26.91 -13.77 -18.31
C ARG A 37 -28.22 -13.30 -17.69
N HIS A 38 -28.27 -12.05 -17.23
CA HIS A 38 -29.37 -11.56 -16.39
C HIS A 38 -30.01 -10.28 -16.91
N GLY A 39 -29.51 -9.69 -18.01
CA GLY A 39 -30.04 -8.44 -18.55
C GLY A 39 -29.99 -7.27 -17.56
N ALA A 40 -29.18 -7.39 -16.50
CA ALA A 40 -29.13 -6.46 -15.39
C ALA A 40 -27.94 -5.50 -15.53
N ASP A 41 -28.14 -4.26 -15.10
CA ASP A 41 -27.08 -3.26 -15.08
C ASP A 41 -26.03 -3.56 -14.01
N PHE A 42 -24.77 -3.44 -14.39
CA PHE A 42 -23.66 -3.62 -13.46
C PHE A 42 -23.62 -2.49 -12.44
N PRO A 43 -23.41 -2.77 -11.13
CA PRO A 43 -23.39 -1.75 -10.09
C PRO A 43 -22.08 -0.94 -10.14
N TRP A 44 -21.97 -0.05 -11.13
CA TRP A 44 -20.83 0.85 -11.36
C TRP A 44 -20.47 1.67 -10.13
N ASN A 45 -21.45 2.01 -9.30
CA ASN A 45 -21.27 2.75 -8.04
C ASN A 45 -20.31 2.02 -7.09
N LYS A 46 -20.38 0.68 -7.02
CA LYS A 46 -19.51 -0.13 -6.17
C LYS A 46 -18.10 -0.23 -6.76
N ALA A 47 -17.99 -0.40 -8.07
CA ALA A 47 -16.70 -0.43 -8.76
C ALA A 47 -15.97 0.92 -8.64
N ALA A 48 -16.68 2.03 -8.83
CA ALA A 48 -16.16 3.38 -8.62
C ALA A 48 -15.72 3.60 -7.15
N GLY A 49 -16.47 3.05 -6.19
CA GLY A 49 -16.07 3.09 -4.78
C GLY A 49 -14.76 2.34 -4.50
N ILE A 50 -14.57 1.16 -5.08
CA ILE A 50 -13.33 0.38 -4.95
C ILE A 50 -12.15 1.15 -5.55
N VAL A 51 -12.30 1.66 -6.78
CA VAL A 51 -11.26 2.47 -7.44
C VAL A 51 -10.96 3.74 -6.64
N GLY A 52 -11.98 4.39 -6.06
CA GLY A 52 -11.79 5.55 -5.19
C GLY A 52 -10.96 5.23 -3.95
N ILE A 53 -11.20 4.09 -3.29
CA ILE A 53 -10.42 3.62 -2.15
C ILE A 53 -8.97 3.30 -2.57
N GLU A 54 -8.78 2.65 -3.71
CA GLU A 54 -7.44 2.37 -4.27
C GLU A 54 -6.65 3.66 -4.48
N VAL A 55 -7.27 4.69 -5.08
CA VAL A 55 -6.64 6.01 -5.29
C VAL A 55 -6.26 6.65 -3.94
N LEU A 56 -7.16 6.62 -2.94
CA LEU A 56 -6.86 7.15 -1.61
C LEU A 56 -5.70 6.42 -0.92
N LEU A 57 -5.65 5.09 -1.03
CA LEU A 57 -4.55 4.28 -0.51
C LEU A 57 -3.22 4.62 -1.20
N TRP A 58 -3.25 4.84 -2.51
CA TRP A 58 -2.06 5.24 -3.25
C TRP A 58 -1.56 6.64 -2.87
N ILE A 59 -2.46 7.60 -2.69
CA ILE A 59 -2.10 8.94 -2.18
C ILE A 59 -1.49 8.81 -0.78
N ALA A 60 -2.15 8.08 0.13
CA ALA A 60 -1.65 7.86 1.48
C ALA A 60 -0.28 7.18 1.48
N PHE A 61 -0.04 6.23 0.58
CA PHE A 61 1.25 5.55 0.44
C PHE A 61 2.35 6.49 -0.07
N ASN A 62 2.07 7.36 -1.04
CA ASN A 62 3.03 8.36 -1.51
C ASN A 62 3.38 9.38 -0.42
N VAL A 63 2.37 9.89 0.29
CA VAL A 63 2.57 10.80 1.43
C VAL A 63 3.37 10.11 2.54
N PHE A 64 3.07 8.85 2.83
CA PHE A 64 3.83 8.05 3.79
C PHE A 64 5.30 7.89 3.36
N LEU A 65 5.57 7.59 2.09
CA LEU A 65 6.94 7.47 1.59
C LEU A 65 7.69 8.79 1.63
N GLU A 66 7.04 9.91 1.33
CA GLU A 66 7.63 11.24 1.43
C GLU A 66 7.97 11.60 2.88
N PHE A 67 7.06 11.33 3.81
CA PHE A 67 7.29 11.50 5.23
C PHE A 67 8.41 10.58 5.73
N PHE A 68 8.41 9.32 5.31
CA PHE A 68 9.48 8.38 5.61
C PHE A 68 10.82 8.89 5.09
N LYS A 69 10.92 9.39 3.85
CA LYS A 69 12.17 9.98 3.33
C LYS A 69 12.68 11.13 4.19
N ALA A 70 11.81 12.00 4.68
CA ALA A 70 12.22 13.14 5.51
C ALA A 70 12.70 12.68 6.91
N TYR A 71 12.07 11.67 7.49
CA TYR A 71 12.28 11.28 8.90
C TYR A 71 12.88 9.87 9.09
N TRP A 72 13.36 9.19 8.04
CA TRP A 72 13.82 7.80 8.17
C TRP A 72 14.98 7.64 9.16
N LEU A 73 15.93 8.58 9.18
CA LEU A 73 17.07 8.57 10.11
C LEU A 73 16.62 8.62 11.58
N PRO A 74 15.86 9.63 12.03
CA PRO A 74 15.40 9.68 13.42
C PRO A 74 14.49 8.50 13.77
N ILE A 75 13.61 8.05 12.86
CA ILE A 75 12.76 6.87 13.09
C ILE A 75 13.62 5.62 13.30
N ALA A 76 14.61 5.38 12.44
CA ALA A 76 15.51 4.24 12.54
C ALA A 76 16.36 4.29 13.82
N LEU A 77 16.87 5.46 14.19
CA LEU A 77 17.64 5.66 15.41
C LEU A 77 16.82 5.32 16.66
N ILE A 78 15.59 5.83 16.77
CA ILE A 78 14.70 5.54 17.90
C ILE A 78 14.36 4.05 17.94
N ALA A 79 14.06 3.42 16.79
CA ALA A 79 13.76 2.00 16.73
C ALA A 79 14.94 1.14 17.24
N VAL A 80 16.17 1.47 16.83
CA VAL A 80 17.39 0.79 17.31
C VAL A 80 17.58 0.97 18.81
N ILE A 81 17.39 2.19 19.33
CA ILE A 81 17.48 2.47 20.78
C ILE A 81 16.44 1.66 21.54
N VAL A 82 15.18 1.64 21.10
CA VAL A 82 14.10 0.88 21.74
C VAL A 82 14.41 -0.62 21.73
N ILE A 83 14.85 -1.16 20.59
CA ILE A 83 15.23 -2.58 20.48
C ILE A 83 16.41 -2.90 21.41
N ALA A 84 17.44 -2.06 21.45
CA ALA A 84 18.59 -2.23 22.34
C ALA A 84 18.18 -2.18 23.82
N VAL A 85 17.24 -1.30 24.19
CA VAL A 85 16.68 -1.21 25.55
C VAL A 85 15.85 -2.46 25.88
N ILE A 86 15.04 -2.98 24.95
CA ILE A 86 14.28 -4.22 25.16
C ILE A 86 15.21 -5.42 25.29
N LEU A 87 16.24 -5.53 24.43
CA LEU A 87 17.21 -6.62 24.46
C LEU A 87 18.07 -6.59 25.72
N SER A 88 18.53 -5.42 26.16
CA SER A 88 19.27 -5.27 27.43
C SER A 88 18.40 -5.63 28.64
N ARG A 89 17.11 -5.27 28.64
CA ARG A 89 16.15 -5.70 29.67
C ARG A 89 15.89 -7.21 29.66
N LYS A 90 15.83 -7.85 28.49
CA LYS A 90 15.67 -9.31 28.37
C LYS A 90 16.92 -10.07 28.80
N LYS A 91 18.12 -9.56 28.48
CA LYS A 91 19.39 -10.18 28.88
C LYS A 91 19.52 -10.22 30.40
N LYS A 92 19.07 -9.17 31.12
CA LYS A 92 19.11 -9.12 32.59
C LYS A 92 18.20 -10.13 33.31
N ARG A 93 17.17 -10.68 32.64
CA ARG A 93 16.26 -11.71 33.22
C ARG A 93 16.69 -13.16 32.95
N ARG A 94 17.68 -13.40 32.09
CA ARG A 94 18.18 -14.76 31.78
C ARG A 94 19.35 -15.22 32.67
N TYR A 95 19.86 -14.33 33.51
CA TYR A 95 20.94 -14.60 34.47
C TYR A 95 20.46 -14.48 35.92
N VAL A 96 19.15 -14.58 36.13
CA VAL A 96 18.51 -14.76 37.46
C VAL A 96 17.91 -16.15 37.48
#